data_AF-A0A4Q2M576-F1
#
_entry.id   AF-A0A4Q2M576-F1
#
_cell.length_a   1.000
_cell.length_b   1.000
_cell.length_c   1.000
_cell.angle_alpha   90.00
_cell.angle_beta   90.00
_cell.angle_gamma   90.00
#
_symmetry.space_group_name_H-M   'P 1'
#
loop_
_entity.id
_entity.type
_entity.pdbx_description
1 polymer ?
#
loop_
_entity_poly.entity_id
_entity_poly.type
_entity_poly.pdbx_seq_one_letter_code
_entity_poly.pdbx_strand_id
1 'polypeptide(L)'
;MTALAPSRRGLAWFWGGLVVSALFSGWSYIALSQASWLSPIVFNGAPSIVPQGAVFFIALWAAINGLAGLVIMTVSYLAFGRRNGVDLRQNGVLPGWKAFFHAIGLAGVTTAAAFTIVFVLDYFFTTDFRFWVIAVKWFPADKIWLAFFVLPLFLIYFVANSVAINAFNHVSLRNREWINTAVLALFNSLAPIVLVVAQYVTFFTSGELIPGFGGIFSIWLFPVIVILAVTAVISRKIYRATNNPYIAGFLNALVVALISASNSLVVTY
;
A
#
# COMPACT_ATOMS: atom_id res chain seq x y z
N MET A 1 -10.33 22.28 -2.06
CA MET A 1 -10.75 22.51 -0.67
C MET A 1 -9.51 22.68 0.17
N THR A 2 -9.35 23.83 0.83
CA THR A 2 -8.21 24.13 1.70
C THR A 2 -8.32 23.36 3.01
N ALA A 3 -7.27 22.61 3.36
CA ALA A 3 -7.19 21.90 4.64
C ALA A 3 -7.34 22.88 5.81
N LEU A 4 -8.32 22.65 6.71
CA LEU A 4 -8.50 23.47 7.90
C LEU A 4 -7.27 23.37 8.83
N ALA A 5 -6.92 24.47 9.50
CA ALA A 5 -5.90 24.46 10.53
C ALA A 5 -6.34 23.53 11.68
N PRO A 6 -5.55 22.50 12.03
CA PRO A 6 -5.99 21.50 12.99
C PRO A 6 -5.98 22.07 14.42
N SER A 7 -6.99 21.73 15.21
CA SER A 7 -6.96 21.97 16.66
C SER A 7 -5.85 21.14 17.32
N ARG A 8 -5.38 21.53 18.51
CA ARG A 8 -4.37 20.74 19.26
C ARG A 8 -4.79 19.28 19.46
N ARG A 9 -6.08 19.06 19.75
CA ARG A 9 -6.65 17.71 19.87
C ARG A 9 -6.68 16.96 18.53
N GLY A 10 -6.99 17.65 17.43
CA GLY A 10 -6.93 17.07 16.08
C GLY A 10 -5.51 16.64 15.68
N LEU A 11 -4.50 17.45 16.01
CA LEU A 11 -3.09 17.07 15.83
C LEU A 11 -2.70 15.84 16.65
N ALA A 12 -3.19 15.71 17.88
CA ALA A 12 -2.93 14.53 18.71
C ALA A 12 -3.53 13.26 18.08
N TRP A 13 -4.76 13.32 17.56
CA TRP A 13 -5.37 12.20 16.83
C TRP A 13 -4.63 11.86 15.54
N PHE A 14 -4.19 12.87 14.80
CA PHE A 14 -3.37 12.69 13.59
C PHE A 14 -2.06 11.96 13.90
N TRP A 15 -1.24 12.51 14.81
CA TRP A 15 0.05 11.90 15.14
C TRP A 15 -0.10 10.55 15.85
N GLY A 16 -1.04 10.45 16.79
CA GLY A 16 -1.32 9.20 17.51
C GLY A 16 -1.76 8.09 16.56
N GLY A 17 -2.68 8.39 15.62
CA GLY A 17 -3.13 7.44 14.61
C GLY A 17 -2.00 6.97 13.70
N LEU A 18 -1.12 7.88 13.27
CA LEU A 18 0.05 7.55 12.45
C LEU A 18 1.05 6.66 13.19
N VAL A 19 1.38 6.99 14.45
CA VAL A 19 2.31 6.20 15.27
C VAL A 19 1.75 4.81 15.55
N VAL A 20 0.47 4.71 15.97
CA VAL A 20 -0.18 3.41 16.22
C VAL A 20 -0.21 2.57 14.95
N SER A 21 -0.52 3.17 13.80
CA SER A 21 -0.53 2.46 12.51
C SER A 21 0.86 1.93 12.15
N ALA A 22 1.91 2.75 12.31
CA ALA A 22 3.29 2.33 12.01
C ALA A 22 3.77 1.20 12.95
N LEU A 23 3.48 1.31 14.26
CA LEU A 23 3.83 0.27 15.24
C LEU A 23 3.10 -1.04 14.94
N PHE A 24 1.80 -0.98 14.69
CA PHE A 24 1.00 -2.15 14.31
C PHE A 24 1.50 -2.77 13.01
N SER A 25 1.88 -1.94 12.04
CA SER A 25 2.40 -2.38 10.75
C SER A 25 3.71 -3.17 10.88
N GLY A 26 4.65 -2.65 11.69
CA GLY A 26 5.92 -3.33 11.97
C GLY A 26 5.72 -4.62 12.78
N TRP A 27 4.91 -4.56 13.84
CA TRP A 27 4.58 -5.72 14.66
C TRP A 27 3.90 -6.84 13.85
N SER A 28 2.88 -6.51 13.06
CA SER A 28 2.16 -7.50 12.25
C SER A 28 3.04 -8.13 11.18
N TYR A 29 3.99 -7.39 10.61
CA TYR A 29 4.97 -7.94 9.66
C TYR A 29 5.86 -8.99 10.33
N ILE A 30 6.43 -8.66 11.51
CA ILE A 30 7.26 -9.59 12.28
C ILE A 30 6.43 -10.81 12.67
N ALA A 31 5.23 -10.60 13.21
CA ALA A 31 4.34 -11.68 13.62
C ALA A 31 4.02 -12.64 12.48
N LEU A 32 3.76 -12.13 11.27
CA LEU A 32 3.57 -12.95 10.08
C LEU A 32 4.84 -13.69 9.65
N SER A 33 6.01 -13.05 9.70
CA SER A 33 7.29 -13.70 9.32
C SER A 33 7.63 -14.91 10.22
N GLN A 34 7.17 -14.88 11.47
CA GLN A 34 7.38 -15.96 12.45
C GLN A 34 6.25 -17.00 12.45
N ALA A 35 5.22 -16.82 11.62
CA ALA A 35 4.08 -17.74 11.57
C ALA A 35 4.46 -19.04 10.85
N SER A 36 4.51 -20.15 11.60
CA SER A 36 4.94 -21.46 11.11
C SER A 36 4.12 -21.98 9.92
N TRP A 37 2.83 -21.67 9.87
CA TRP A 37 1.94 -22.07 8.76
C TRP A 37 2.20 -21.29 7.46
N LEU A 38 2.81 -20.11 7.55
CA LEU A 38 3.01 -19.21 6.42
C LEU A 38 4.35 -19.48 5.73
N SER A 39 5.39 -19.86 6.49
CA SER A 39 6.73 -20.12 5.95
C SER A 39 6.75 -21.13 4.77
N PRO A 40 6.06 -22.30 4.83
CA PRO A 40 6.01 -23.24 3.72
C PRO A 40 5.36 -22.66 2.45
N ILE A 41 4.40 -21.75 2.59
CA ILE A 41 3.76 -21.07 1.47
C ILE A 41 4.71 -20.04 0.85
N VAL A 42 5.36 -19.24 1.69
CA VAL A 42 6.20 -18.12 1.26
C VAL A 42 7.47 -18.58 0.55
N PHE A 43 8.08 -19.64 1.06
CA PHE A 43 9.29 -20.24 0.47
C PHE A 43 8.97 -21.37 -0.51
N ASN A 44 7.70 -21.59 -0.83
CA ASN A 44 7.22 -22.67 -1.70
C ASN A 44 7.70 -24.07 -1.27
N GLY A 45 7.91 -24.27 0.04
CA GLY A 45 8.43 -25.50 0.64
C GLY A 45 7.40 -26.62 0.75
N ALA A 46 6.13 -26.36 0.45
CA ALA A 46 5.07 -27.36 0.40
C ALA A 46 4.03 -27.01 -0.69
N PRO A 47 3.36 -28.00 -1.31
CA PRO A 47 2.25 -27.76 -2.22
C PRO A 47 1.18 -26.87 -1.60
N SER A 48 0.81 -25.81 -2.31
CA SER A 48 -0.24 -24.88 -1.86
C SER A 48 -0.99 -24.30 -3.06
N ILE A 49 -2.21 -23.83 -2.82
CA ILE A 49 -3.02 -23.12 -3.83
C ILE A 49 -2.49 -21.71 -4.15
N VAL A 50 -1.47 -21.25 -3.42
CA VAL A 50 -0.89 -19.91 -3.57
C VAL A 50 0.21 -19.99 -4.63
N PRO A 51 0.02 -19.39 -5.81
CA PRO A 51 0.99 -19.53 -6.91
C PRO A 51 2.25 -18.69 -6.71
N GLN A 52 2.20 -17.68 -5.84
CA GLN A 52 3.28 -16.72 -5.60
C GLN A 52 3.42 -16.43 -4.10
N GLY A 53 4.18 -17.28 -3.39
CA GLY A 53 4.31 -17.21 -1.93
C GLY A 53 4.73 -15.84 -1.39
N ALA A 54 5.77 -15.24 -1.98
CA ALA A 54 6.29 -13.94 -1.53
C ALA A 54 5.29 -12.79 -1.77
N VAL A 55 4.61 -12.77 -2.92
CA VAL A 55 3.59 -11.76 -3.23
C VAL A 55 2.40 -11.90 -2.29
N PHE A 56 1.97 -13.14 -2.05
CA PHE A 56 0.89 -13.43 -1.12
C PHE A 56 1.20 -12.95 0.30
N PHE A 57 2.43 -13.16 0.78
CA PHE A 57 2.86 -12.64 2.09
C PHE A 57 2.67 -11.13 2.21
N ILE A 58 3.16 -10.37 1.21
CA ILE A 58 3.03 -8.91 1.18
C ILE A 58 1.57 -8.48 1.07
N ALA A 59 0.78 -9.16 0.24
CA ALA A 59 -0.64 -8.88 0.07
C ALA A 59 -1.43 -9.15 1.36
N LEU A 60 -1.14 -10.26 2.05
CA LEU A 60 -1.74 -10.62 3.34
C LEU A 60 -1.39 -9.59 4.42
N TRP A 61 -0.12 -9.22 4.55
CA TRP A 61 0.30 -8.17 5.46
C TRP A 61 -0.39 -6.84 5.14
N ALA A 62 -0.47 -6.46 3.86
CA ALA A 62 -1.18 -5.26 3.44
C ALA A 62 -2.66 -5.32 3.85
N ALA A 63 -3.36 -6.43 3.61
CA ALA A 63 -4.76 -6.59 3.99
C ALA A 63 -4.98 -6.43 5.52
N ILE A 64 -4.11 -7.04 6.34
CA ILE A 64 -4.16 -6.88 7.80
C ILE A 64 -4.01 -5.41 8.20
N ASN A 65 -3.08 -4.68 7.57
CA ASN A 65 -2.90 -3.25 7.78
C ASN A 65 -4.09 -2.43 7.30
N GLY A 66 -4.72 -2.82 6.19
CA GLY A 66 -5.94 -2.20 5.68
C GLY A 66 -7.10 -2.31 6.68
N LEU A 67 -7.32 -3.52 7.22
CA LEU A 67 -8.33 -3.77 8.25
C LEU A 67 -8.05 -2.97 9.53
N ALA A 68 -6.81 -2.96 10.01
CA ALA A 68 -6.43 -2.15 11.16
C ALA A 68 -6.62 -0.65 10.90
N GLY A 69 -6.28 -0.17 9.69
CA GLY A 69 -6.53 1.21 9.27
C GLY A 69 -8.02 1.57 9.28
N LEU A 70 -8.90 0.66 8.82
CA LEU A 70 -10.35 0.84 8.91
C LEU A 70 -10.83 0.96 10.36
N VAL A 71 -10.29 0.13 11.27
CA VAL A 71 -10.60 0.20 12.71
C VAL A 71 -10.14 1.54 13.29
N ILE A 72 -8.90 1.96 13.03
CA ILE A 72 -8.34 3.22 13.52
C ILE A 72 -9.14 4.42 13.02
N MET A 73 -9.49 4.45 11.73
CA MET A 73 -10.35 5.49 11.16
C MET A 73 -11.74 5.51 11.81
N THR A 74 -12.34 4.33 12.03
CA THR A 74 -13.65 4.22 12.67
C THR A 74 -13.62 4.74 14.10
N VAL A 75 -12.63 4.34 14.89
CA VAL A 75 -12.43 4.83 16.26
C VAL A 75 -12.20 6.34 16.26
N SER A 76 -11.34 6.86 15.39
CA SER A 76 -11.07 8.29 15.26
C SER A 76 -12.34 9.09 14.88
N TYR A 77 -13.15 8.57 13.96
CA TYR A 77 -14.42 9.17 13.58
C TYR A 77 -15.40 9.22 14.75
N LEU A 78 -15.63 8.08 15.42
CA LEU A 78 -16.63 7.97 16.48
C LEU A 78 -16.22 8.74 17.74
N ALA A 79 -14.95 8.71 18.11
CA ALA A 79 -14.44 9.36 19.32
C ALA A 79 -14.23 10.87 19.14
N PHE A 80 -13.83 11.31 17.95
CA PHE A 80 -13.43 12.71 17.69
C PHE A 80 -14.12 13.31 16.47
N GLY A 81 -14.00 12.70 15.29
CA GLY A 81 -14.44 13.30 14.02
C GLY A 81 -15.92 13.72 13.99
N ARG A 82 -16.82 12.83 14.43
CA ARG A 82 -18.27 13.06 14.44
C ARG A 82 -18.69 14.26 15.30
N ARG A 83 -17.99 14.49 16.41
CA ARG A 83 -18.25 15.63 17.33
C ARG A 83 -17.59 16.93 16.88
N ASN A 84 -16.63 16.85 15.94
CA ASN A 84 -15.86 18.00 15.45
C ASN A 84 -16.18 18.33 13.99
N GLY A 85 -17.37 17.97 13.50
CA GLY A 85 -17.89 18.39 12.19
C GLY A 85 -17.29 17.68 10.98
N VAL A 86 -16.65 16.51 11.15
CA VAL A 86 -16.18 15.72 10.00
C VAL A 86 -17.38 15.18 9.21
N ASP A 87 -17.55 15.65 7.98
CA ASP A 87 -18.58 15.18 7.05
C ASP A 87 -17.98 14.19 6.04
N LEU A 88 -18.37 12.92 6.17
CA LEU A 88 -17.91 11.83 5.32
C LEU A 88 -18.31 11.98 3.85
N ARG A 89 -19.43 12.65 3.55
CA ARG A 89 -19.85 12.93 2.17
C ARG A 89 -19.00 14.03 1.56
N GLN A 90 -18.75 15.11 2.29
CA GLN A 90 -17.89 16.21 1.83
C GLN A 90 -16.44 15.75 1.59
N ASN A 91 -15.94 14.86 2.44
CA ASN A 91 -14.60 14.28 2.32
C ASN A 91 -14.54 13.10 1.32
N GLY A 92 -15.59 12.87 0.52
CA GLY A 92 -15.60 11.87 -0.54
C GLY A 92 -15.58 10.40 -0.08
N VAL A 93 -15.70 10.13 1.23
CA VAL A 93 -15.80 8.77 1.79
C VAL A 93 -17.11 8.11 1.39
N LEU A 94 -18.16 8.91 1.21
CA LEU A 94 -19.48 8.44 0.75
C LEU A 94 -19.84 9.10 -0.59
N PRO A 95 -19.16 8.76 -1.70
CA PRO A 95 -19.31 9.45 -2.98
C PRO A 95 -20.58 9.04 -3.74
N GLY A 96 -21.33 8.05 -3.24
CA GLY A 96 -22.46 7.44 -3.92
C GLY A 96 -22.05 6.36 -4.93
N TRP A 97 -22.99 5.45 -5.25
CA TRP A 97 -22.72 4.27 -6.07
C TRP A 97 -22.21 4.61 -7.47
N LYS A 98 -22.80 5.62 -8.12
CA LYS A 98 -22.37 6.05 -9.46
C LYS A 98 -20.89 6.46 -9.48
N ALA A 99 -20.46 7.32 -8.55
CA ALA A 99 -19.08 7.77 -8.50
C ALA A 99 -18.11 6.66 -8.04
N PHE A 100 -18.57 5.74 -7.19
CA PHE A 100 -17.82 4.57 -6.77
C PHE A 100 -17.52 3.62 -7.96
N PHE A 101 -18.53 3.27 -8.76
CA PHE A 101 -18.32 2.41 -9.94
C PHE A 101 -17.52 3.11 -11.04
N HIS A 102 -17.69 4.42 -11.25
CA HIS A 102 -16.80 5.18 -12.13
C HIS A 102 -15.34 5.16 -11.64
N ALA A 103 -15.11 5.14 -10.33
CA ALA A 103 -13.75 5.04 -9.81
C ALA A 103 -13.09 3.69 -10.16
N ILE A 104 -13.86 2.59 -10.11
CA ILE A 104 -13.40 1.26 -10.55
C ILE A 104 -13.09 1.29 -12.05
N GLY A 105 -14.02 1.78 -12.87
CA GLY A 105 -13.84 1.84 -14.33
C GLY A 105 -12.64 2.70 -14.73
N LEU A 106 -12.49 3.88 -14.12
CA LEU A 106 -11.36 4.78 -14.37
C LEU A 106 -10.03 4.16 -13.95
N ALA A 107 -9.98 3.49 -12.78
CA ALA A 107 -8.78 2.79 -12.34
C ALA A 107 -8.38 1.65 -13.29
N GLY A 108 -9.36 0.88 -13.78
CA GLY A 108 -9.16 -0.18 -14.77
C GLY A 108 -8.62 0.35 -16.09
N VAL A 109 -9.27 1.37 -16.68
CA VAL A 109 -8.84 1.98 -17.94
C VAL A 109 -7.45 2.61 -17.81
N THR A 110 -7.19 3.32 -16.71
CA THR A 110 -5.88 3.95 -16.45
C THR A 110 -4.78 2.89 -16.32
N THR A 111 -5.05 1.80 -15.60
CA THR A 111 -4.09 0.68 -15.46
C THR A 111 -3.81 0.04 -16.81
N ALA A 112 -4.86 -0.27 -17.58
CA ALA A 112 -4.72 -0.86 -18.91
C ALA A 112 -3.90 0.06 -19.83
N ALA A 113 -4.23 1.34 -19.90
CA ALA A 113 -3.51 2.32 -20.71
C ALA A 113 -2.03 2.41 -20.31
N ALA A 114 -1.72 2.44 -19.01
CA ALA A 114 -0.33 2.49 -18.53
C ALA A 114 0.48 1.25 -18.95
N PHE A 115 -0.07 0.05 -18.79
CA PHE A 115 0.62 -1.18 -19.20
C PHE A 115 0.64 -1.39 -20.73
N THR A 116 -0.33 -0.84 -21.47
CA THR A 116 -0.25 -0.77 -22.93
C THR A 116 0.90 0.14 -23.38
N ILE A 117 1.13 1.28 -22.72
CA ILE A 117 2.29 2.12 -23.01
C ILE A 117 3.59 1.36 -22.74
N VAL A 118 3.68 0.67 -21.60
CA VAL A 118 4.85 -0.19 -21.27
C VAL A 118 5.06 -1.25 -22.34
N PHE A 119 3.99 -1.94 -22.79
CA PHE A 119 4.06 -2.92 -23.87
C PHE A 119 4.58 -2.33 -25.17
N VAL A 120 4.01 -1.21 -25.61
CA VAL A 120 4.40 -0.55 -26.87
C VAL A 120 5.88 -0.15 -26.82
N LEU A 121 6.34 0.38 -25.67
CA LEU A 121 7.72 0.82 -25.51
C LEU A 121 8.72 -0.36 -25.41
N ASP A 122 8.32 -1.45 -24.77
CA ASP A 122 9.09 -2.70 -24.76
C ASP A 122 9.15 -3.34 -26.16
N TYR A 123 8.01 -3.46 -26.84
CA TYR A 123 7.88 -4.15 -28.13
C TYR A 123 8.61 -3.43 -29.27
N PHE A 124 8.42 -2.11 -29.41
CA PHE A 124 9.01 -1.34 -30.52
C PHE A 124 10.40 -0.79 -30.22
N PHE A 125 10.70 -0.50 -28.96
CA PHE A 125 11.93 0.20 -28.58
C PHE A 125 12.80 -0.57 -27.57
N THR A 126 12.40 -1.78 -27.15
CA THR A 126 13.14 -2.60 -26.16
C THR A 126 13.44 -1.84 -24.86
N THR A 127 12.56 -0.90 -24.50
CA THR A 127 12.76 -0.05 -23.32
C THR A 127 12.56 -0.84 -22.03
N ASP A 128 13.58 -0.88 -21.17
CA ASP A 128 13.49 -1.54 -19.86
C ASP A 128 13.10 -0.53 -18.76
N PHE A 129 11.92 -0.73 -18.16
CA PHE A 129 11.40 0.07 -17.04
C PHE A 129 11.74 -0.53 -15.66
N ARG A 130 12.85 -1.26 -15.55
CA ARG A 130 13.44 -1.65 -14.27
C ARG A 130 14.22 -0.48 -13.69
N PHE A 131 13.87 -0.11 -12.47
CA PHE A 131 14.61 0.86 -11.67
C PHE A 131 14.87 0.27 -10.28
N TRP A 132 16.12 -0.08 -10.04
CA TRP A 132 16.55 -0.74 -8.80
C TRP A 132 15.72 -2.00 -8.51
N VAL A 133 15.01 -2.08 -7.39
CA VAL A 133 14.17 -3.23 -7.00
C VAL A 133 12.74 -3.17 -7.56
N ILE A 134 12.37 -2.10 -8.28
CA ILE A 134 11.06 -1.93 -8.90
C ILE A 134 11.16 -2.22 -10.40
N ALA A 135 10.22 -3.00 -10.91
CA ALA A 135 10.21 -3.40 -12.32
C ALA A 135 8.80 -3.28 -12.90
N VAL A 136 8.56 -2.27 -13.74
CA VAL A 136 7.28 -2.10 -14.44
C VAL A 136 7.42 -2.63 -15.86
N LYS A 137 7.54 -3.95 -16.00
CA LYS A 137 7.78 -4.60 -17.30
C LYS A 137 6.50 -5.08 -17.96
N TRP A 138 6.58 -5.30 -19.26
CA TRP A 138 5.57 -6.10 -19.97
C TRP A 138 5.55 -7.53 -19.43
N PHE A 139 4.38 -8.17 -19.49
CA PHE A 139 4.15 -9.50 -18.95
C PHE A 139 3.22 -10.33 -19.85
N PRO A 140 3.36 -11.67 -19.85
CA PRO A 140 2.39 -12.52 -20.52
C PRO A 140 1.03 -12.52 -19.79
N ALA A 141 -0.03 -12.90 -20.51
CA ALA A 141 -1.40 -12.80 -20.02
C ALA A 141 -1.69 -13.62 -18.75
N ASP A 142 -0.90 -14.65 -18.45
CA ASP A 142 -0.99 -15.45 -17.22
C ASP A 142 -0.83 -14.57 -15.96
N LYS A 143 -0.02 -13.51 -16.03
CA LYS A 143 0.23 -12.62 -14.89
C LYS A 143 -1.00 -11.83 -14.47
N ILE A 144 -1.97 -11.64 -15.36
CA ILE A 144 -3.24 -10.99 -15.03
C ILE A 144 -4.02 -11.86 -14.04
N TRP A 145 -4.08 -13.17 -14.27
CA TRP A 145 -4.76 -14.11 -13.37
C TRP A 145 -4.06 -14.23 -12.02
N LEU A 146 -2.72 -14.23 -12.03
CA LEU A 146 -1.92 -14.23 -10.81
C LEU A 146 -2.11 -12.94 -10.00
N ALA A 147 -2.20 -11.79 -10.68
CA ALA A 147 -2.53 -10.53 -10.03
C ALA A 147 -3.94 -10.56 -9.42
N PHE A 148 -4.94 -11.14 -10.12
CA PHE A 148 -6.29 -11.28 -9.58
C PHE A 148 -6.35 -12.17 -8.34
N PHE A 149 -5.46 -13.14 -8.19
CA PHE A 149 -5.38 -13.97 -6.98
C PHE A 149 -5.08 -13.13 -5.72
N VAL A 150 -4.16 -12.18 -5.81
CA VAL A 150 -3.75 -11.31 -4.67
C VAL A 150 -4.50 -9.97 -4.62
N LEU A 151 -5.17 -9.58 -5.70
CA LEU A 151 -5.87 -8.29 -5.82
C LEU A 151 -6.87 -8.03 -4.68
N PRO A 152 -7.71 -8.98 -4.22
CA PRO A 152 -8.64 -8.73 -3.12
C PRO A 152 -7.94 -8.25 -1.84
N LEU A 153 -6.78 -8.83 -1.52
CA LEU A 153 -5.99 -8.45 -0.35
C LEU A 153 -5.40 -7.05 -0.50
N PHE A 154 -4.87 -6.73 -1.69
CA PHE A 154 -4.40 -5.38 -2.00
C PHE A 154 -5.52 -4.35 -2.01
N LEU A 155 -6.72 -4.70 -2.46
CA LEU A 155 -7.88 -3.80 -2.45
C LEU A 155 -8.27 -3.41 -1.02
N ILE A 156 -8.28 -4.36 -0.08
CA ILE A 156 -8.53 -4.09 1.34
C ILE A 156 -7.56 -3.01 1.84
N TYR A 157 -6.28 -3.13 1.51
CA TYR A 157 -5.26 -2.16 1.91
C TYR A 157 -5.39 -0.83 1.18
N PHE A 158 -5.24 -0.80 -0.14
CA PHE A 158 -5.06 0.44 -0.89
C PHE A 158 -6.32 1.30 -0.89
N VAL A 159 -7.52 0.70 -0.84
CA VAL A 159 -8.77 1.45 -0.66
C VAL A 159 -8.81 2.08 0.73
N ALA A 160 -8.60 1.29 1.78
CA ALA A 160 -8.58 1.81 3.16
C ALA A 160 -7.51 2.90 3.35
N ASN A 161 -6.30 2.67 2.85
CA ASN A 161 -5.18 3.59 2.93
C ASN A 161 -5.47 4.89 2.16
N SER A 162 -6.04 4.81 0.95
CA SER A 162 -6.41 6.00 0.19
C SER A 162 -7.47 6.84 0.89
N VAL A 163 -8.45 6.20 1.55
CA VAL A 163 -9.43 6.88 2.41
C VAL A 163 -8.73 7.50 3.64
N ALA A 164 -7.84 6.78 4.31
CA ALA A 164 -7.11 7.27 5.48
C ALA A 164 -6.28 8.52 5.16
N ILE A 165 -5.46 8.46 4.11
CA ILE A 165 -4.62 9.58 3.65
C ILE A 165 -5.50 10.80 3.35
N ASN A 166 -6.59 10.60 2.61
CA ASN A 166 -7.29 11.70 1.99
C ASN A 166 -8.47 12.28 2.76
N ALA A 167 -9.22 11.45 3.47
CA ALA A 167 -10.42 11.87 4.17
C ALA A 167 -10.19 12.08 5.67
N PHE A 168 -9.23 11.38 6.27
CA PHE A 168 -8.96 11.41 7.71
C PHE A 168 -7.69 12.19 8.07
N ASN A 169 -6.64 12.05 7.25
CA ASN A 169 -5.33 12.63 7.52
C ASN A 169 -5.01 13.87 6.67
N HIS A 170 -6.03 14.50 6.10
CA HIS A 170 -5.90 15.74 5.35
C HIS A 170 -5.79 16.94 6.29
N VAL A 171 -4.57 17.20 6.74
CA VAL A 171 -4.25 18.26 7.70
C VAL A 171 -3.25 19.25 7.09
N SER A 172 -3.49 20.55 7.22
CA SER A 172 -2.49 21.56 6.84
C SER A 172 -1.34 21.58 7.86
N LEU A 173 -0.15 21.16 7.44
CA LEU A 173 1.08 21.25 8.25
C LEU A 173 1.92 22.43 7.77
N ARG A 174 2.18 23.40 8.67
CA ARG A 174 2.95 24.63 8.37
C ARG A 174 2.47 25.37 7.11
N ASN A 175 1.16 25.37 6.84
CA ASN A 175 0.55 25.96 5.64
C ASN A 175 1.11 25.43 4.30
N ARG A 176 1.76 24.26 4.30
CA ARG A 176 2.34 23.63 3.11
C ARG A 176 1.81 22.21 2.98
N GLU A 177 0.88 22.01 2.05
CA GLU A 177 0.23 20.70 1.91
C GLU A 177 1.17 19.58 1.45
N TRP A 178 2.27 19.91 0.76
CA TRP A 178 3.27 18.90 0.39
C TRP A 178 3.95 18.28 1.61
N ILE A 179 4.04 19.02 2.74
CA ILE A 179 4.60 18.50 4.00
C ILE A 179 3.70 17.40 4.55
N ASN A 180 2.37 17.59 4.56
CA ASN A 180 1.44 16.53 4.95
C ASN A 180 1.59 15.30 4.04
N THR A 181 1.72 15.51 2.74
CA THR A 181 1.91 14.40 1.79
C THR A 181 3.21 13.64 2.05
N ALA A 182 4.30 14.36 2.33
CA ALA A 182 5.60 13.77 2.66
C ALA A 182 5.56 13.00 3.99
N VAL A 183 4.91 13.55 5.02
CA VAL A 183 4.70 12.88 6.31
C VAL A 183 3.89 11.59 6.11
N LEU A 184 2.81 11.62 5.33
CA LEU A 184 1.99 10.44 5.09
C LEU A 184 2.73 9.38 4.25
N ALA A 185 3.51 9.80 3.25
CA ALA A 185 4.37 8.89 2.50
C ALA A 185 5.44 8.24 3.39
N LEU A 186 6.04 9.01 4.30
CA LEU A 186 6.99 8.49 5.28
C LEU A 186 6.30 7.49 6.22
N PHE A 187 5.19 7.86 6.87
CA PHE A 187 4.52 6.97 7.83
C PHE A 187 3.94 5.71 7.18
N ASN A 188 3.48 5.79 5.92
CA ASN A 188 3.06 4.61 5.17
C ASN A 188 4.20 3.63 4.91
N SER A 189 5.44 4.12 4.77
CA SER A 189 6.62 3.29 4.50
C SER A 189 7.50 3.07 5.74
N LEU A 190 7.16 3.67 6.89
CA LEU A 190 8.04 3.75 8.05
C LEU A 190 8.36 2.39 8.64
N ALA A 191 7.36 1.51 8.79
CA ALA A 191 7.59 0.16 9.30
C ALA A 191 8.55 -0.65 8.40
N PRO A 192 8.31 -0.78 7.08
CA PRO A 192 9.28 -1.33 6.15
C PRO A 192 10.68 -0.73 6.25
N ILE A 193 10.80 0.61 6.33
CA ILE A 193 12.09 1.30 6.48
C ILE A 193 12.80 0.83 7.75
N VAL A 194 12.13 0.89 8.90
CA VAL A 194 12.72 0.51 10.19
C VAL A 194 13.14 -0.96 10.20
N LEU A 195 12.32 -1.86 9.64
CA LEU A 195 12.62 -3.29 9.59
C LEU A 195 13.82 -3.60 8.67
N VAL A 196 13.94 -2.93 7.52
CA VAL A 196 15.13 -3.05 6.66
C VAL A 196 16.37 -2.54 7.38
N VAL A 197 16.30 -1.37 8.02
CA VAL A 197 17.42 -0.83 8.80
C VAL A 197 17.82 -1.78 9.91
N ALA A 198 16.86 -2.33 10.67
CA ALA A 198 17.13 -3.29 11.73
C ALA A 198 17.88 -4.52 11.20
N GLN A 199 17.39 -5.15 10.13
CA GLN A 199 18.02 -6.33 9.52
C GLN A 199 19.45 -6.07 9.05
N TYR A 200 19.70 -4.93 8.40
CA TYR A 200 21.02 -4.60 7.88
C TYR A 200 21.99 -4.12 8.96
N VAL A 201 21.51 -3.44 10.00
CA VAL A 201 22.32 -3.10 11.19
C VAL A 201 22.71 -4.37 11.94
N THR A 202 21.77 -5.31 12.17
CA THR A 202 22.09 -6.60 12.78
C THR A 202 23.16 -7.32 11.96
N PHE A 203 22.96 -7.46 10.65
CA PHE A 203 23.94 -8.10 9.76
C PHE A 203 25.32 -7.41 9.79
N PHE A 204 25.37 -6.08 9.77
CA PHE A 204 26.62 -5.33 9.85
C PHE A 204 27.36 -5.53 11.19
N THR A 205 26.62 -5.66 12.30
CA THR A 205 27.20 -5.77 13.64
C THR A 205 27.55 -7.19 14.06
N SER A 206 26.76 -8.20 13.66
CA SER A 206 26.94 -9.59 14.11
C SER A 206 27.40 -10.55 13.00
N GLY A 207 27.29 -10.16 11.73
CA GLY A 207 27.45 -11.07 10.59
C GLY A 207 26.25 -11.99 10.33
N GLU A 208 25.20 -11.90 11.15
CA GLU A 208 24.04 -12.80 11.10
C GLU A 208 22.75 -12.05 10.73
N LEU A 209 21.79 -12.76 10.15
CA LEU A 209 20.46 -12.20 9.89
C LEU A 209 19.58 -12.25 11.14
N ILE A 210 18.53 -11.41 11.21
CA ILE A 210 17.55 -11.53 12.29
C ILE A 210 16.83 -12.89 12.12
N PRO A 211 16.81 -13.75 13.16
CA PRO A 211 16.20 -15.08 13.07
C PRO A 211 14.73 -15.03 12.62
N GLY A 212 14.38 -15.85 11.63
CA GLY A 212 13.04 -15.90 11.04
C GLY A 212 12.63 -14.69 10.20
N PHE A 213 13.52 -13.71 9.99
CA PHE A 213 13.26 -12.51 9.18
C PHE A 213 14.14 -12.39 7.92
N GLY A 214 15.11 -13.30 7.77
CA GLY A 214 15.99 -13.36 6.61
C GLY A 214 15.28 -13.71 5.29
N GLY A 215 16.00 -13.57 4.19
CA GLY A 215 15.56 -13.99 2.86
C GLY A 215 14.37 -13.18 2.34
N ILE A 216 13.31 -13.88 1.90
CA ILE A 216 12.15 -13.27 1.25
C ILE A 216 11.44 -12.25 2.17
N PHE A 217 11.40 -12.49 3.47
CA PHE A 217 10.74 -11.59 4.41
C PHE A 217 11.42 -10.22 4.50
N SER A 218 12.74 -10.13 4.41
CA SER A 218 13.45 -8.85 4.48
C SER A 218 13.66 -8.22 3.11
N ILE A 219 13.96 -9.00 2.07
CA ILE A 219 14.29 -8.44 0.75
C ILE A 219 13.09 -7.80 0.05
N TRP A 220 11.88 -8.32 0.27
CA TRP A 220 10.65 -7.75 -0.31
C TRP A 220 10.27 -6.39 0.28
N LEU A 221 10.85 -5.98 1.42
CA LEU A 221 10.59 -4.67 1.99
C LEU A 221 11.17 -3.52 1.16
N PHE A 222 12.28 -3.74 0.43
CA PHE A 222 12.86 -2.71 -0.43
C PHE A 222 11.87 -2.15 -1.47
N PRO A 223 11.25 -2.99 -2.33
CA PRO A 223 10.25 -2.48 -3.26
C PRO A 223 9.00 -1.96 -2.54
N VAL A 224 8.60 -2.58 -1.42
CA VAL A 224 7.44 -2.12 -0.64
C VAL A 224 7.63 -0.70 -0.11
N ILE A 225 8.83 -0.32 0.37
CA ILE A 225 9.13 1.05 0.81
C ILE A 225 8.81 2.05 -0.30
N VAL A 226 9.32 1.79 -1.51
CA VAL A 226 9.13 2.66 -2.67
C VAL A 226 7.65 2.71 -3.08
N ILE A 227 7.00 1.55 -3.16
CA ILE A 227 5.58 1.44 -3.54
C ILE A 227 4.71 2.21 -2.55
N LEU A 228 4.88 2.04 -1.24
CA LEU A 228 4.03 2.68 -0.24
C LEU A 228 4.22 4.20 -0.20
N ALA A 229 5.45 4.69 -0.40
CA ALA A 229 5.72 6.11 -0.50
C ALA A 229 5.11 6.73 -1.77
N VAL A 230 5.31 6.10 -2.93
CA VAL A 230 4.81 6.59 -4.22
C VAL A 230 3.28 6.54 -4.29
N THR A 231 2.67 5.45 -3.83
CA THR A 231 1.20 5.29 -3.84
C THR A 231 0.50 6.31 -2.94
N ALA A 232 1.13 6.74 -1.83
CA ALA A 232 0.63 7.84 -1.01
C ALA A 232 0.60 9.17 -1.77
N VAL A 233 1.65 9.46 -2.54
CA VAL A 233 1.73 10.68 -3.37
C VAL A 233 0.72 10.64 -4.52
N ILE A 234 0.62 9.52 -5.24
CA ILE A 234 -0.38 9.32 -6.31
C ILE A 234 -1.78 9.50 -5.75
N SER A 235 -2.06 8.88 -4.61
CA SER A 235 -3.36 8.97 -3.93
C SER A 235 -3.73 10.41 -3.62
N ARG A 236 -2.80 11.19 -3.06
CA ARG A 236 -3.03 12.60 -2.79
C ARG A 236 -3.29 13.41 -4.06
N LYS A 237 -2.49 13.21 -5.11
CA LYS A 237 -2.64 13.95 -6.38
C LYS A 237 -4.00 13.72 -7.02
N ILE A 238 -4.43 12.47 -7.11
CA ILE A 238 -5.73 12.09 -7.70
C ILE A 238 -6.88 12.64 -6.84
N TYR A 239 -6.80 12.50 -5.51
CA TYR A 239 -7.84 13.01 -4.62
C TYR A 239 -8.01 14.52 -4.74
N ARG A 240 -6.93 15.29 -4.88
CA ARG A 240 -7.03 16.75 -5.07
C ARG A 240 -7.79 17.15 -6.33
N ALA A 241 -7.63 16.38 -7.41
CA ALA A 241 -8.30 16.66 -8.67
C ALA A 241 -9.76 16.17 -8.69
N THR A 242 -10.12 15.20 -7.85
CA THR A 242 -11.38 14.45 -8.00
C THR A 242 -12.28 14.46 -6.75
N ASN A 243 -11.73 14.80 -5.59
CA ASN A 243 -12.35 14.63 -4.27
C ASN A 243 -12.90 13.20 -4.03
N ASN A 244 -12.33 12.18 -4.68
CA ASN A 244 -12.76 10.80 -4.58
C ASN A 244 -11.56 9.90 -4.20
N PRO A 245 -11.51 9.35 -2.97
CA PRO A 245 -10.38 8.57 -2.51
C PRO A 245 -10.34 7.17 -3.15
N TYR A 246 -11.46 6.68 -3.70
CA TYR A 246 -11.56 5.34 -4.24
C TYR A 246 -10.80 5.17 -5.56
N ILE A 247 -10.70 6.22 -6.38
CA ILE A 247 -10.02 6.15 -7.69
C ILE A 247 -8.57 5.71 -7.49
N ALA A 248 -7.84 6.37 -6.59
CA ALA A 248 -6.46 6.01 -6.29
C ALA A 248 -6.35 4.69 -5.53
N GLY A 249 -7.32 4.35 -4.68
CA GLY A 249 -7.34 3.07 -3.98
C GLY A 249 -7.40 1.89 -4.94
N PHE A 250 -8.34 1.92 -5.90
CA PHE A 250 -8.45 0.91 -6.95
C PHE A 250 -7.25 0.91 -7.88
N LEU A 251 -6.79 2.09 -8.32
CA LEU A 251 -5.64 2.21 -9.22
C LEU A 251 -4.37 1.62 -8.60
N ASN A 252 -4.05 2.01 -7.37
CA ASN A 252 -2.85 1.53 -6.68
C ASN A 252 -2.93 0.01 -6.45
N ALA A 253 -4.10 -0.53 -6.08
CA ALA A 253 -4.27 -1.98 -5.91
C ALA A 253 -4.00 -2.74 -7.21
N LEU A 254 -4.58 -2.30 -8.33
CA LEU A 254 -4.41 -2.94 -9.64
C LEU A 254 -2.95 -2.88 -10.12
N VAL A 255 -2.34 -1.70 -10.07
CA VAL A 255 -0.97 -1.49 -10.53
C VAL A 255 0.01 -2.29 -9.67
N VAL A 256 -0.13 -2.27 -8.35
CA VAL A 256 0.77 -3.00 -7.44
C VAL A 256 0.58 -4.51 -7.58
N ALA A 257 -0.65 -5.00 -7.76
CA ALA A 257 -0.90 -6.41 -8.01
C ALA A 257 -0.20 -6.88 -9.30
N LEU A 258 -0.32 -6.13 -10.39
CA LEU A 258 0.32 -6.46 -11.67
C LEU A 258 1.85 -6.37 -11.60
N ILE A 259 2.41 -5.32 -10.99
CA ILE A 259 3.86 -5.20 -10.77
C ILE A 259 4.36 -6.40 -9.95
N SER A 260 3.69 -6.73 -8.84
CA SER A 260 4.12 -7.81 -7.96
C SER A 260 4.03 -9.17 -8.66
N ALA A 261 2.91 -9.45 -9.33
CA ALA A 261 2.68 -10.71 -10.02
C ALA A 261 3.63 -10.92 -11.20
N SER A 262 4.02 -9.84 -11.89
CA SER A 262 4.91 -9.93 -13.05
C SER A 262 6.37 -10.20 -12.69
N ASN A 263 6.77 -9.88 -11.46
CA ASN A 263 8.17 -9.94 -11.01
C ASN A 263 8.45 -11.04 -10.00
N SER A 264 7.48 -11.90 -9.70
CA SER A 264 7.65 -13.00 -8.78
C SER A 264 7.82 -14.34 -9.48
N LEU A 265 8.57 -15.23 -8.82
CA LEU A 265 8.53 -16.66 -9.12
C LEU A 265 7.09 -17.17 -8.98
N VAL A 266 6.70 -18.02 -9.93
CA VAL A 266 5.42 -18.71 -9.95
C VAL A 266 5.70 -20.19 -9.75
N VAL A 267 5.01 -20.81 -8.80
CA VAL A 267 5.10 -22.26 -8.57
C VAL A 267 3.78 -22.90 -8.96
N THR A 268 3.88 -23.94 -9.78
CA THR A 268 2.78 -24.82 -10.18
C THR A 268 3.11 -26.21 -9.68
N TYR A 269 2.20 -26.81 -8.91
CA TYR A 269 2.34 -28.16 -8.36
C TYR A 269 1.63 -29.19 -9.24
#